data_AF-A0A7J8U324-F1
#
_entry.id   AF-A0A7J8U324-F1
#
_cell.length_a   1.000
_cell.length_b   1.000
_cell.length_c   1.000
_cell.angle_alpha   90.00
_cell.angle_beta   90.00
_cell.angle_gamma   90.00
#
_symmetry.space_group_name_H-M   'P 1'
#
loop_
_entity.id
_entity.type
_entity.pdbx_description
1 polymer ?
#
loop_
_entity_poly.entity_id
_entity_poly.type
_entity_poly.pdbx_seq_one_letter_code
_entity_poly.pdbx_strand_id
1 'polypeptide(L)'
;FLDRAAIEDPSVIKANKWNLATLTDVEEVKLVLIMLPIWATTIIFWTVYAQMSIFSVSQATTMDRHIGKFQIPPASLTVFFVGAILLTVPVYDRLIVPIARKVIKNPQGLTPLQRIAIGLVLSIIAMVGAALTEIKRLIAVTRNGLTNNPTAQIPLSVFWLVPQFLFVGAGEAFTYIVYLIFAKWYVYKDMRLADEGIELEESEPTFH
;
A
#
# COMPACT_ATOMS: atom_id res chain seq x y z
N PHE A 1 -29.05 -13.01 -3.47
CA PHE A 1 -28.92 -12.95 -4.94
C PHE A 1 -27.94 -14.01 -5.43
N LEU A 2 -26.68 -14.00 -4.97
CA LEU A 2 -25.66 -14.98 -5.37
C LEU A 2 -25.99 -16.44 -5.00
N ASP A 3 -26.74 -16.67 -3.91
CA ASP A 3 -27.21 -18.03 -3.54
C ASP A 3 -28.08 -18.70 -4.60
N ARG A 4 -28.72 -17.92 -5.50
CA ARG A 4 -29.53 -18.47 -6.59
C ARG A 4 -28.68 -19.13 -7.69
N ALA A 5 -27.39 -18.81 -7.77
CA ALA A 5 -26.48 -19.41 -8.75
C ALA A 5 -26.09 -20.86 -8.43
N ALA A 6 -26.35 -21.32 -7.20
CA ALA A 6 -26.11 -22.70 -6.76
C ALA A 6 -27.38 -23.57 -6.75
N ILE A 7 -28.51 -23.05 -7.25
CA ILE A 7 -29.77 -23.79 -7.33
C ILE A 7 -29.86 -24.41 -8.73
N GLU A 8 -30.09 -25.73 -8.80
CA GLU A 8 -30.32 -26.43 -10.08
C GLU A 8 -31.58 -25.90 -10.76
N ASP A 9 -31.41 -25.36 -11.98
CA ASP A 9 -32.54 -24.97 -12.81
C ASP A 9 -33.09 -26.22 -13.53
N PRO A 10 -34.35 -26.63 -13.27
CA PRO A 10 -34.93 -27.83 -13.85
C PRO A 10 -35.11 -27.75 -15.37
N SER A 11 -34.89 -26.58 -16.00
CA SER A 11 -34.94 -26.39 -17.46
C SER A 11 -33.62 -26.70 -18.18
N VAL A 12 -32.52 -26.93 -17.45
CA VAL A 12 -31.18 -27.14 -18.02
C VAL A 12 -30.87 -28.64 -18.12
N ILE A 13 -30.78 -29.15 -19.36
CA ILE A 13 -30.63 -30.59 -19.67
C ILE A 13 -29.27 -31.18 -19.24
N LYS A 14 -28.25 -30.33 -19.07
CA LYS A 14 -26.91 -30.74 -18.64
C LYS A 14 -26.25 -29.64 -17.82
N ALA A 15 -25.97 -29.90 -16.55
CA ALA A 15 -25.22 -28.98 -15.71
C ALA A 15 -23.80 -28.78 -16.27
N ASN A 16 -23.38 -27.52 -16.38
CA ASN A 16 -22.02 -27.13 -16.76
C ASN A 16 -21.56 -26.02 -15.79
N LYS A 17 -20.25 -25.85 -15.57
CA LYS A 17 -19.67 -24.86 -14.64
C LYS A 17 -20.16 -23.42 -14.86
N TRP A 18 -20.59 -23.10 -16.07
CA TRP A 18 -21.12 -21.78 -16.45
C TRP A 18 -22.60 -21.57 -16.09
N ASN A 19 -23.35 -22.65 -15.87
CA ASN A 19 -24.79 -22.63 -15.60
C ASN A 19 -25.16 -23.07 -14.18
N LEU A 20 -24.26 -23.79 -13.49
CA LEU A 20 -24.44 -24.23 -12.11
C LEU A 20 -23.14 -24.00 -11.33
N ALA A 21 -23.16 -23.04 -10.40
CA ALA A 21 -22.05 -22.78 -9.50
C ALA A 21 -22.15 -23.70 -8.28
N THR A 22 -21.03 -24.18 -7.75
CA THR A 22 -21.06 -24.89 -6.46
C THR A 22 -21.33 -23.90 -5.32
N LEU A 23 -21.88 -24.37 -4.20
CA LEU A 23 -22.06 -23.54 -3.01
C LEU A 23 -20.73 -22.92 -2.54
N THR A 24 -19.63 -23.69 -2.66
CA THR A 24 -18.27 -23.24 -2.36
C THR A 24 -17.84 -22.08 -3.27
N ASP A 25 -18.11 -22.15 -4.59
CA ASP A 25 -17.78 -21.06 -5.50
C ASP A 25 -18.58 -19.78 -5.18
N VAL A 26 -19.86 -19.94 -4.80
CA VAL A 26 -20.70 -18.81 -4.36
C VAL A 26 -20.16 -18.19 -3.07
N GLU A 27 -19.71 -19.00 -2.12
CA GLU A 27 -19.09 -18.53 -0.87
C GLU A 27 -17.75 -17.82 -1.12
N GLU A 28 -16.91 -18.34 -2.02
CA GLU A 28 -15.66 -17.68 -2.42
C GLU A 28 -15.91 -16.30 -3.05
N VAL A 29 -16.88 -16.19 -3.96
CA VAL A 29 -17.24 -14.91 -4.59
C VAL A 29 -17.80 -13.94 -3.55
N LYS A 30 -18.61 -14.42 -2.60
CA LYS A 30 -19.09 -13.59 -1.49
C LYS A 30 -17.94 -13.08 -0.63
N LEU A 31 -16.95 -13.90 -0.32
CA LEU A 31 -15.77 -13.48 0.43
C LEU A 31 -14.99 -12.41 -0.32
N VAL A 32 -14.76 -12.57 -1.62
CA VAL A 32 -14.09 -11.54 -2.45
C VAL A 32 -14.90 -10.23 -2.45
N LEU A 33 -16.22 -10.30 -2.61
CA LEU A 33 -17.09 -9.11 -2.58
C LEU A 33 -17.03 -8.38 -1.22
N ILE A 34 -16.88 -9.10 -0.12
CA ILE A 34 -16.71 -8.51 1.22
C ILE A 34 -15.32 -7.88 1.37
N MET A 35 -14.31 -8.40 0.71
CA MET A 35 -12.93 -7.89 0.75
C MET A 35 -12.69 -6.68 -0.17
N LEU A 36 -13.45 -6.55 -1.26
CA LEU A 36 -13.32 -5.45 -2.21
C LEU A 36 -13.42 -4.05 -1.57
N PRO A 37 -14.37 -3.75 -0.67
CA PRO A 37 -14.41 -2.48 0.04
C PRO A 37 -13.13 -2.21 0.84
N ILE A 38 -12.58 -3.23 1.52
CA ILE A 38 -11.35 -3.10 2.30
C ILE A 38 -10.18 -2.78 1.38
N TRP A 39 -10.05 -3.51 0.27
CA TRP A 39 -9.04 -3.23 -0.75
C TRP A 39 -9.20 -1.81 -1.33
N ALA A 40 -10.43 -1.37 -1.62
CA ALA A 40 -10.69 -0.03 -2.15
C ALA A 40 -10.23 1.09 -1.21
N THR A 41 -10.35 0.92 0.11
CA THR A 41 -9.82 1.92 1.07
C THR A 41 -8.30 2.10 0.97
N THR A 42 -7.56 1.09 0.50
CA THR A 42 -6.10 1.18 0.34
C THR A 42 -5.67 2.01 -0.86
N ILE A 43 -6.56 2.31 -1.82
CA ILE A 43 -6.26 3.17 -2.98
C ILE A 43 -5.76 4.55 -2.53
N ILE A 44 -6.30 5.07 -1.43
CA ILE A 44 -5.88 6.37 -0.87
C ILE A 44 -4.42 6.31 -0.41
N PHE A 45 -4.00 5.19 0.21
CA PHE A 45 -2.60 4.99 0.59
C PHE A 45 -1.68 5.02 -0.63
N TRP A 46 -2.03 4.30 -1.70
CA TRP A 46 -1.24 4.26 -2.93
C TRP A 46 -1.16 5.62 -3.63
N THR A 47 -2.21 6.43 -3.52
CA THR A 47 -2.21 7.81 -4.01
C THR A 47 -1.17 8.64 -3.26
N VAL A 48 -1.10 8.53 -1.93
CA VAL A 48 -0.09 9.23 -1.12
C VAL A 48 1.32 8.78 -1.48
N TYR A 49 1.52 7.47 -1.65
CA TYR A 49 2.80 6.90 -2.09
C TYR A 49 3.25 7.46 -3.46
N ALA A 50 2.33 7.53 -4.43
CA ALA A 50 2.61 8.07 -5.76
C ALA A 50 3.00 9.57 -5.71
N GLN A 51 2.26 10.36 -4.92
CA GLN A 51 2.59 11.78 -4.70
C GLN A 51 3.98 11.92 -4.07
N MET A 52 4.31 11.10 -3.09
CA MET A 52 5.64 11.11 -2.48
C MET A 52 6.75 10.76 -3.50
N SER A 53 6.55 9.76 -4.35
CA SER A 53 7.55 9.38 -5.36
C SER A 53 7.78 10.43 -6.45
N ILE A 54 6.74 11.18 -6.83
CA ILE A 54 6.82 12.14 -7.94
C ILE A 54 7.01 13.57 -7.42
N PHE A 55 6.04 14.06 -6.64
CA PHE A 55 6.00 15.45 -6.19
C PHE A 55 7.13 15.74 -5.20
N SER A 56 7.40 14.86 -4.24
CA SER A 56 8.46 15.14 -3.25
C SER A 56 9.86 15.11 -3.89
N VAL A 57 10.07 14.27 -4.91
CA VAL A 57 11.33 14.26 -5.67
C VAL A 57 11.47 15.55 -6.48
N SER A 58 10.39 16.01 -7.13
CA SER A 58 10.38 17.31 -7.82
C SER A 58 10.66 18.46 -6.86
N GLN A 59 10.00 18.50 -5.70
CA GLN A 59 10.23 19.50 -4.66
C GLN A 59 11.70 19.52 -4.20
N ALA A 60 12.29 18.35 -4.00
CA ALA A 60 13.69 18.20 -3.62
C ALA A 60 14.69 18.79 -4.65
N THR A 61 14.33 18.85 -5.94
CA THR A 61 15.20 19.50 -6.95
C THR A 61 15.40 20.99 -6.68
N THR A 62 14.40 21.64 -6.07
CA THR A 62 14.38 23.08 -5.75
C THR A 62 14.94 23.42 -4.36
N MET A 63 15.21 22.40 -3.54
CA MET A 63 15.69 22.55 -2.16
C MET A 63 17.21 22.40 -2.07
N ASP A 64 17.78 22.86 -0.95
CA ASP A 64 19.19 22.68 -0.67
C ASP A 64 19.51 21.21 -0.31
N ARG A 65 20.31 20.57 -1.16
CA ARG A 65 20.69 19.15 -1.07
C ARG A 65 22.15 18.95 -0.66
N HIS A 66 22.83 19.98 -0.18
CA HIS A 66 24.23 19.87 0.19
C HIS A 66 24.42 19.25 1.59
N ILE A 67 25.29 18.25 1.68
CA ILE A 67 25.92 17.78 2.91
C ILE A 67 27.38 18.23 2.86
N GLY A 68 27.67 19.38 3.46
CA GLY A 68 28.98 20.00 3.36
C GLY A 68 29.33 20.31 1.90
N LYS A 69 30.27 19.55 1.31
CA LYS A 69 30.72 19.72 -0.09
C LYS A 69 29.99 18.81 -1.09
N PHE A 70 29.24 17.82 -0.61
CA PHE A 70 28.59 16.83 -1.47
C PHE A 70 27.13 17.20 -1.70
N GLN A 71 26.67 17.18 -2.95
CA GLN A 71 25.27 17.41 -3.29
C GLN A 71 24.55 16.08 -3.54
N ILE A 72 23.57 15.75 -2.69
CA ILE A 72 22.83 14.50 -2.80
C ILE A 72 21.86 14.56 -4.00
N PRO A 73 21.74 13.52 -4.83
CA PRO A 73 20.68 13.44 -5.84
C PRO A 73 19.26 13.54 -5.23
N PRO A 74 18.29 14.19 -5.89
CA PRO A 74 16.93 14.31 -5.35
C PRO A 74 16.24 12.95 -5.18
N ALA A 75 16.41 12.07 -6.16
CA ALA A 75 15.78 10.74 -6.17
C ALA A 75 16.33 9.80 -5.08
N SER A 76 17.56 10.02 -4.59
CA SER A 76 18.14 9.16 -3.54
C SER A 76 17.50 9.36 -2.16
N LEU A 77 16.60 10.34 -1.99
CA LEU A 77 15.81 10.46 -0.75
C LEU A 77 14.91 9.25 -0.51
N THR A 78 14.60 8.47 -1.54
CA THR A 78 13.89 7.19 -1.43
C THR A 78 14.59 6.21 -0.49
N VAL A 79 15.89 6.38 -0.21
CA VAL A 79 16.62 5.60 0.80
C VAL A 79 15.99 5.69 2.19
N PHE A 80 15.43 6.85 2.56
CA PHE A 80 14.76 7.01 3.86
C PHE A 80 13.47 6.21 3.93
N PHE A 81 12.74 6.14 2.81
CA PHE A 81 11.54 5.33 2.69
C PHE A 81 11.86 3.83 2.79
N VAL A 82 12.85 3.35 2.03
CA VAL A 82 13.30 1.94 2.10
C VAL A 82 13.81 1.62 3.51
N GLY A 83 14.60 2.51 4.10
CA GLY A 83 15.07 2.38 5.47
C GLY A 83 13.93 2.27 6.49
N ALA A 84 12.87 3.06 6.33
CA ALA A 84 11.70 2.97 7.20
C ALA A 84 10.96 1.64 7.08
N ILE A 85 10.83 1.08 5.87
CA ILE A 85 10.27 -0.27 5.68
C ILE A 85 11.13 -1.29 6.43
N LEU A 86 12.45 -1.27 6.19
CA LEU A 86 13.38 -2.21 6.79
C LEU A 86 13.43 -2.11 8.32
N LEU A 87 13.24 -0.92 8.89
CA LEU A 87 13.17 -0.70 10.33
C LEU A 87 11.81 -1.11 10.91
N THR A 88 10.73 -0.96 10.17
CA THR A 88 9.38 -1.25 10.66
C THR A 88 9.18 -2.74 10.91
N VAL A 89 9.77 -3.62 10.09
CA VAL A 89 9.69 -5.08 10.25
C VAL A 89 10.23 -5.57 11.61
N PRO A 90 11.50 -5.33 11.98
CA PRO A 90 12.02 -5.77 13.27
C PRO A 90 11.34 -5.06 14.45
N VAL A 91 10.90 -3.80 14.29
CA VAL A 91 10.10 -3.09 15.30
C VAL A 91 8.77 -3.80 15.50
N TYR A 92 8.11 -4.22 14.43
CA TYR A 92 6.86 -4.96 14.50
C TYR A 92 7.04 -6.29 15.24
N ASP A 93 8.00 -7.11 14.81
CA ASP A 93 8.21 -8.45 15.35
C ASP A 93 8.72 -8.43 16.79
N ARG A 94 9.62 -7.51 17.14
CA ARG A 94 10.26 -7.49 18.47
C ARG A 94 9.56 -6.62 19.51
N LEU A 95 8.81 -5.59 19.10
CA LEU A 95 8.13 -4.70 20.04
C LEU A 95 6.62 -4.85 19.96
N ILE A 96 6.03 -4.73 18.77
CA ILE A 96 4.57 -4.68 18.62
C ILE A 96 3.94 -6.04 18.91
N VAL A 97 4.48 -7.14 18.37
CA VAL A 97 3.97 -8.50 18.61
C VAL A 97 3.94 -8.89 20.10
N PRO A 98 5.03 -8.75 20.89
CA PRO A 98 4.99 -9.11 22.30
C PRO A 98 4.08 -8.19 23.12
N ILE A 99 3.99 -6.89 22.77
CA ILE A 99 3.04 -5.97 23.41
C ILE A 99 1.60 -6.39 23.10
N ALA A 100 1.28 -6.65 21.84
CA ALA A 100 -0.04 -7.11 21.42
C ALA A 100 -0.41 -8.44 22.10
N ARG A 101 0.55 -9.36 22.27
CA ARG A 101 0.33 -10.60 23.01
C ARG A 101 0.00 -10.36 24.49
N LYS A 102 0.64 -9.38 25.13
CA LYS A 102 0.38 -9.04 26.54
C LYS A 102 -0.93 -8.26 26.74
N VAL A 103 -1.23 -7.30 25.86
CA VAL A 103 -2.35 -6.36 26.03
C VAL A 103 -3.63 -6.90 25.38
N ILE A 104 -3.54 -7.37 24.15
CA ILE A 104 -4.68 -7.80 23.32
C ILE A 104 -4.97 -9.30 23.50
N LYS A 105 -4.07 -10.04 24.19
CA LYS A 105 -4.12 -11.51 24.36
C LYS A 105 -4.22 -12.28 23.04
N ASN A 106 -3.85 -11.65 21.91
CA ASN A 106 -3.81 -12.31 20.61
C ASN A 106 -2.40 -12.89 20.37
N PRO A 107 -2.24 -14.22 20.25
CA PRO A 107 -0.93 -14.84 20.03
C PRO A 107 -0.30 -14.49 18.67
N GLN A 108 -1.10 -14.08 17.68
CA GLN A 108 -0.68 -13.74 16.31
C GLN A 108 -0.38 -12.23 16.09
N GLY A 109 -0.49 -11.40 17.14
CA GLY A 109 -0.21 -9.95 17.07
C GLY A 109 -1.41 -9.13 16.59
N LEU A 110 -1.15 -8.07 15.80
CA LEU A 110 -2.20 -7.19 15.26
C LEU A 110 -2.98 -7.88 14.14
N THR A 111 -4.30 -7.69 14.14
CA THR A 111 -5.18 -8.20 13.07
C THR A 111 -4.86 -7.51 11.74
N PRO A 112 -5.12 -8.15 10.59
CA PRO A 112 -4.84 -7.54 9.30
C PRO A 112 -5.52 -6.19 9.11
N LEU A 113 -6.78 -6.06 9.55
CA LEU A 113 -7.53 -4.81 9.45
C LEU A 113 -6.93 -3.69 10.31
N GLN A 114 -6.41 -4.01 11.50
CA GLN A 114 -5.69 -3.05 12.34
C GLN A 114 -4.41 -2.56 11.68
N ARG A 115 -3.66 -3.46 11.02
CA ARG A 115 -2.43 -3.08 10.29
C ARG A 115 -2.75 -2.13 9.13
N ILE A 116 -3.79 -2.43 8.35
CA ILE A 116 -4.28 -1.53 7.27
C ILE A 116 -4.64 -0.16 7.84
N ALA A 117 -5.39 -0.12 8.94
CA ALA A 117 -5.77 1.14 9.58
C ALA A 117 -4.55 1.95 10.04
N ILE A 118 -3.53 1.30 10.62
CA ILE A 118 -2.27 1.95 11.01
C ILE A 118 -1.56 2.53 9.78
N GLY A 119 -1.48 1.78 8.68
CA GLY A 119 -0.89 2.25 7.43
C GLY A 119 -1.57 3.51 6.89
N LEU A 120 -2.91 3.54 6.91
CA LEU A 120 -3.71 4.70 6.51
C LEU A 120 -3.52 5.91 7.45
N VAL A 121 -3.45 5.69 8.77
CA VAL A 121 -3.19 6.78 9.73
C VAL A 121 -1.78 7.36 9.51
N LEU A 122 -0.78 6.50 9.28
CA LEU A 122 0.58 6.94 8.99
C LEU A 122 0.67 7.74 7.68
N SER A 123 -0.10 7.38 6.65
CA SER A 123 -0.13 8.16 5.40
C SER A 123 -0.75 9.55 5.59
N ILE A 124 -1.78 9.68 6.45
CA ILE A 124 -2.34 10.99 6.83
C ILE A 124 -1.28 11.83 7.54
N ILE A 125 -0.58 11.27 8.52
CA ILE A 125 0.50 11.96 9.24
C ILE A 125 1.61 12.39 8.27
N ALA A 126 1.95 11.54 7.31
CA ALA A 126 2.93 11.88 6.27
C ALA A 126 2.48 13.07 5.41
N MET A 127 1.22 13.09 4.97
CA MET A 127 0.68 14.19 4.18
C MET A 127 0.59 15.49 4.96
N VAL A 128 0.28 15.42 6.26
CA VAL A 128 0.36 16.60 7.15
C VAL A 128 1.79 17.11 7.23
N GLY A 129 2.78 16.22 7.41
CA GLY A 129 4.20 16.58 7.41
C GLY A 129 4.67 17.22 6.09
N ALA A 130 4.20 16.68 4.96
CA ALA A 130 4.48 17.23 3.63
C ALA A 130 3.87 18.62 3.45
N ALA A 131 2.62 18.82 3.87
CA ALA A 131 1.96 20.11 3.83
C ALA A 131 2.69 21.16 4.69
N LEU A 132 3.10 20.80 5.91
CA LEU A 132 3.86 21.70 6.78
C LEU A 132 5.23 22.07 6.17
N THR A 133 5.90 21.11 5.54
CA THR A 133 7.17 21.35 4.86
C THR A 133 6.99 22.29 3.67
N GLU A 134 5.92 22.12 2.89
CA GLU A 134 5.61 23.01 1.77
C GLU A 134 5.27 24.43 2.25
N ILE A 135 4.50 24.58 3.34
CA ILE A 135 4.24 25.89 3.95
C ILE A 135 5.56 26.57 4.33
N LYS A 136 6.48 25.83 4.98
CA LYS A 136 7.80 26.37 5.31
C LYS A 136 8.62 26.75 4.07
N ARG A 137 8.56 25.96 3.01
CA ARG A 137 9.24 26.24 1.74
C ARG A 137 8.72 27.52 1.12
N LEU A 138 7.40 27.70 1.05
CA LEU A 138 6.77 28.91 0.52
C LEU A 138 7.13 30.16 1.34
N ILE A 139 7.15 30.05 2.67
CA ILE A 139 7.59 31.16 3.54
C ILE A 139 9.05 31.52 3.25
N ALA A 140 9.93 30.53 3.04
CA ALA A 140 11.33 30.77 2.71
C ALA A 140 11.49 31.45 1.34
N VAL A 141 10.69 31.08 0.34
CA VAL A 141 10.67 31.74 -0.98
C VAL A 141 10.33 33.22 -0.83
N THR A 142 9.24 33.54 -0.13
CA THR A 142 8.78 34.92 0.07
C THR A 142 9.80 35.76 0.84
N ARG A 143 10.37 35.20 1.93
CA ARG A 143 11.37 35.91 2.75
C ARG A 143 12.65 36.25 2.01
N ASN A 144 13.06 35.41 1.07
CA ASN A 144 14.27 35.61 0.28
C ASN A 144 14.01 36.36 -1.04
N GLY A 145 12.79 36.87 -1.27
CA GLY A 145 12.44 37.58 -2.50
C GLY A 145 12.52 36.72 -3.76
N LEU A 146 12.43 35.39 -3.62
CA LEU A 146 12.60 34.43 -4.71
C LEU A 146 11.29 34.19 -5.50
N THR A 147 10.24 34.97 -5.25
CA THR A 147 8.91 34.82 -5.87
C THR A 147 8.92 34.96 -7.39
N ASN A 148 9.89 35.71 -7.93
CA ASN A 148 9.98 36.00 -9.36
C ASN A 148 10.99 35.10 -10.09
N ASN A 149 11.65 34.16 -9.40
CA ASN A 149 12.67 33.29 -9.99
C ASN A 149 12.31 31.81 -9.78
N PRO A 150 11.62 31.16 -10.73
CA PRO A 150 11.16 29.77 -10.59
C PRO A 150 12.30 28.74 -10.61
N THR A 151 13.52 29.12 -11.01
CA THR A 151 14.69 28.25 -11.06
C THR A 151 15.67 28.47 -9.89
N ALA A 152 15.39 29.44 -9.00
CA ALA A 152 16.25 29.69 -7.85
C ALA A 152 16.21 28.52 -6.85
N GLN A 153 17.38 28.13 -6.35
CA GLN A 153 17.46 27.19 -5.23
C GLN A 153 16.93 27.87 -3.96
N ILE A 154 16.00 27.20 -3.31
CA ILE A 154 15.37 27.67 -2.09
C ILE A 154 16.31 27.29 -0.93
N PRO A 155 16.69 28.23 -0.05
CA PRO A 155 17.59 27.97 1.07
C PRO A 155 16.84 27.24 2.21
N LEU A 156 16.27 26.09 1.88
CA LEU A 156 15.61 25.17 2.79
C LEU A 156 16.20 23.79 2.57
N SER A 157 16.72 23.19 3.64
CA SER A 157 17.34 21.88 3.56
C SER A 157 16.34 20.80 3.14
N VAL A 158 16.77 19.93 2.23
CA VAL A 158 15.99 18.79 1.74
C VAL A 158 15.60 17.80 2.86
N PHE A 159 16.31 17.80 3.99
CA PHE A 159 16.02 16.91 5.12
C PHE A 159 14.66 17.17 5.78
N TRP A 160 14.03 18.34 5.53
CA TRP A 160 12.65 18.58 5.96
C TRP A 160 11.64 17.63 5.31
N LEU A 161 11.98 17.02 4.18
CA LEU A 161 11.14 16.01 3.52
C LEU A 161 11.21 14.65 4.23
N VAL A 162 12.29 14.34 4.95
CA VAL A 162 12.54 13.02 5.54
C VAL A 162 11.38 12.48 6.38
N PRO A 163 10.71 13.26 7.24
CA PRO A 163 9.58 12.75 8.02
C PRO A 163 8.48 12.11 7.16
N GLN A 164 8.12 12.71 6.02
CA GLN A 164 7.07 12.14 5.16
C GLN A 164 7.53 10.82 4.51
N PHE A 165 8.81 10.69 4.14
CA PHE A 165 9.37 9.43 3.63
C PHE A 165 9.34 8.33 4.69
N LEU A 166 9.66 8.67 5.95
CA LEU A 166 9.65 7.72 7.05
C LEU A 166 8.23 7.22 7.37
N PHE A 167 7.26 8.12 7.44
CA PHE A 167 5.87 7.74 7.75
C PHE A 167 5.21 6.94 6.62
N VAL A 168 5.41 7.32 5.35
CA VAL A 168 4.91 6.53 4.22
C VAL A 168 5.55 5.14 4.19
N GLY A 169 6.88 5.05 4.35
CA GLY A 169 7.57 3.77 4.35
C GLY A 169 7.15 2.85 5.49
N ALA A 170 7.00 3.40 6.71
CA ALA A 170 6.45 2.63 7.82
C ALA A 170 5.00 2.16 7.55
N GLY A 171 4.16 3.04 7.00
CA GLY A 171 2.79 2.72 6.66
C GLY A 171 2.67 1.65 5.58
N GLU A 172 3.60 1.61 4.63
CA GLU A 172 3.63 0.60 3.57
C GLU A 172 3.89 -0.80 4.13
N ALA A 173 4.86 -0.92 5.04
CA ALA A 173 5.17 -2.19 5.69
C ALA A 173 3.94 -2.79 6.41
N PHE A 174 3.08 -1.95 6.99
CA PHE A 174 1.82 -2.40 7.58
C PHE A 174 0.74 -2.74 6.55
N THR A 175 0.63 -1.93 5.49
CA THR A 175 -0.40 -2.09 4.44
C THR A 175 -0.11 -3.28 3.52
N TYR A 176 1.15 -3.72 3.43
CA TYR A 176 1.57 -4.87 2.63
C TYR A 176 0.84 -6.18 2.98
N ILE A 177 0.27 -6.27 4.20
CA ILE A 177 -0.56 -7.40 4.62
C ILE A 177 -1.73 -7.68 3.67
N VAL A 178 -2.24 -6.66 2.97
CA VAL A 178 -3.34 -6.82 2.01
C VAL A 178 -2.92 -7.72 0.86
N TYR A 179 -1.73 -7.50 0.30
CA TYR A 179 -1.19 -8.35 -0.75
C TYR A 179 -1.01 -9.79 -0.27
N LEU A 180 -0.53 -9.98 0.96
CA LEU A 180 -0.36 -11.31 1.54
C LEU A 180 -1.70 -12.04 1.72
N ILE A 181 -2.77 -11.34 2.11
CA ILE A 181 -4.10 -11.92 2.22
C ILE A 181 -4.61 -12.36 0.84
N PHE A 182 -4.50 -11.50 -0.17
CA PHE A 182 -4.93 -11.83 -1.53
C PHE A 182 -4.08 -12.95 -2.15
N ALA A 183 -2.77 -12.94 -1.96
CA ALA A 183 -1.88 -14.00 -2.43
C ALA A 183 -2.21 -15.34 -1.76
N LYS A 184 -2.45 -15.34 -0.44
CA LYS A 184 -2.86 -16.56 0.28
C LYS A 184 -4.20 -17.10 -0.21
N TRP A 185 -5.17 -16.22 -0.48
CA TRP A 185 -6.45 -16.61 -1.08
C TRP A 185 -6.26 -17.21 -2.47
N TYR A 186 -5.43 -16.58 -3.31
CA TYR A 186 -5.14 -17.05 -4.66
C TYR A 186 -4.50 -18.45 -4.65
N VAL A 187 -3.47 -18.65 -3.82
CA VAL A 187 -2.79 -19.95 -3.66
C VAL A 187 -3.76 -21.02 -3.14
N TYR A 188 -4.60 -20.70 -2.16
CA TYR A 188 -5.62 -21.63 -1.65
C TYR A 188 -6.59 -22.06 -2.76
N LYS A 189 -7.04 -21.10 -3.58
CA LYS A 189 -7.93 -21.37 -4.71
C LYS A 189 -7.25 -22.23 -5.77
N ASP A 190 -6.00 -21.92 -6.10
CA ASP A 190 -5.22 -22.63 -7.11
C ASP A 190 -4.99 -24.11 -6.73
N MET A 191 -4.55 -24.36 -5.50
CA MET A 191 -4.38 -25.72 -4.96
C MET A 191 -5.68 -26.53 -5.01
N ARG A 192 -6.82 -25.91 -4.68
CA ARG A 192 -8.13 -26.56 -4.76
C ARG A 192 -8.49 -26.96 -6.19
N LEU A 193 -8.28 -26.05 -7.15
CA LEU A 193 -8.60 -26.31 -8.55
C LEU A 193 -7.73 -27.45 -9.12
N ALA A 194 -6.46 -27.50 -8.72
CA ALA A 194 -5.57 -28.59 -9.05
C ALA A 194 -6.05 -29.94 -8.46
N ASP A 195 -6.52 -29.98 -7.20
CA ASP A 195 -7.09 -31.19 -6.59
C ASP A 195 -8.38 -31.66 -7.29
N GLU A 196 -9.16 -30.73 -7.85
CA GLU A 196 -10.34 -31.04 -8.67
C GLU A 196 -9.98 -31.47 -10.11
N GLY A 197 -8.71 -31.47 -10.49
CA GLY A 197 -8.23 -31.81 -11.83
C GLY A 197 -8.51 -30.73 -12.88
N ILE A 198 -8.81 -29.51 -12.45
CA ILE A 198 -8.96 -28.33 -13.31
C ILE A 198 -7.66 -27.53 -13.23
N GLU A 199 -6.74 -27.77 -14.16
CA GLU A 199 -5.66 -26.82 -14.39
C GLU A 199 -6.25 -25.52 -14.94
N LEU A 200 -5.90 -24.40 -14.32
CA LEU A 200 -6.14 -23.09 -14.92
C LEU A 200 -5.28 -23.04 -16.18
N GLU A 201 -5.88 -23.28 -17.35
CA GLU A 201 -5.24 -23.04 -18.63
C GLU A 201 -4.79 -21.57 -18.64
N GLU A 202 -3.50 -21.35 -18.42
CA GLU A 202 -2.87 -20.06 -18.66
C GLU A 202 -2.91 -19.91 -20.18
N SER A 203 -3.92 -19.20 -20.70
CA SER A 203 -4.03 -18.94 -22.11
C SER A 203 -2.87 -18.05 -22.53
N GLU A 204 -1.75 -18.68 -22.92
CA GLU A 204 -0.70 -18.01 -23.65
C GLU A 204 -1.35 -17.29 -24.83
N PRO A 205 -1.11 -15.97 -25.02
CA PRO A 205 -1.56 -15.31 -26.21
C PRO A 205 -0.76 -15.91 -27.38
N THR A 206 -1.39 -16.82 -28.11
CA THR A 206 -0.90 -17.27 -29.42
C THR A 206 -0.88 -16.05 -30.34
N PHE A 207 0.27 -15.39 -30.43
CA PHE A 207 0.57 -14.46 -31.51
C PHE A 207 0.71 -15.27 -32.79
N HIS A 208 -0.31 -15.19 -33.65
CA HIS A 208 -0.21 -15.52 -35.07
C HIS A 208 0.28 -14.32 -35.86
#